data_AF-A7LCU5-F1
#
_entry.id   AF-A7LCU5-F1
#
_cell.length_a   1.000
_cell.length_b   1.000
_cell.length_c   1.000
_cell.angle_alpha   90.00
_cell.angle_beta   90.00
_cell.angle_gamma   90.00
#
_symmetry.space_group_name_H-M   'P 1'
#
loop_
_entity.id
_entity.type
_entity.pdbx_description
1 polymer ?
#
loop_
_entity_poly.entity_id
_entity_poly.type
_entity_poly.pdbx_seq_one_letter_code
_entity_poly.pdbx_strand_id
1 'polypeptide(L)'
;AHLDFWDAWFIYHVCLAKVKGYRSLSTSQTFYDAYISYDTKDASVTDWVINELRFHLEESEDKNVLLCLEERDWDPGLAVIDNLMQSINQSKKTIFVLTKKYAKNWNFKTAFYLALQRLM
;
A
#
# COMPACT_ATOMS: atom_id res chain seq x y z
N ALA A 1 3.16 6.97 -46.25
CA ALA A 1 2.80 6.53 -44.90
C ALA A 1 2.60 7.79 -44.07
N HIS A 2 1.36 8.03 -43.65
CA HIS A 2 0.93 9.27 -42.99
C HIS A 2 1.40 9.18 -41.54
N LEU A 3 2.52 9.84 -41.21
CA LEU A 3 2.93 10.08 -39.83
C LEU A 3 2.03 11.19 -39.33
N ASP A 4 0.86 10.81 -38.85
CA ASP A 4 -0.12 11.72 -38.29
C ASP A 4 0.53 12.49 -37.13
N PHE A 5 0.40 13.80 -37.15
CA PHE A 5 0.84 14.72 -36.09
C PHE A 5 0.44 14.23 -34.68
N TRP A 6 -0.68 13.50 -34.61
CA TRP A 6 -1.20 12.84 -33.43
C TRP A 6 -0.28 11.78 -32.82
N ASP A 7 0.44 11.00 -33.64
CA ASP A 7 1.34 9.95 -33.14
C ASP A 7 2.57 10.56 -32.46
N ALA A 8 3.15 11.60 -33.07
CA ALA A 8 4.28 12.32 -32.47
C ALA A 8 3.88 13.02 -31.17
N TRP A 9 2.68 13.60 -31.12
CA TRP A 9 2.13 14.23 -29.93
C TRP A 9 1.87 13.21 -28.81
N PHE A 10 1.29 12.06 -29.15
CA PHE A 10 1.05 10.97 -28.20
C PHE A 10 2.36 10.40 -27.62
N ILE A 11 3.33 10.11 -28.49
CA ILE A 11 4.65 9.61 -28.07
C ILE A 11 5.36 10.64 -27.19
N TYR A 12 5.29 11.94 -27.51
CA TYR A 12 5.86 13.00 -26.67
C TYR A 12 5.27 12.99 -25.26
N HIS A 13 3.94 12.93 -25.12
CA HIS A 13 3.29 12.91 -23.79
C HIS A 13 3.57 11.63 -23.01
N VAL A 14 3.64 10.47 -23.68
CA VAL A 14 4.00 9.19 -23.05
C VAL A 14 5.45 9.22 -22.56
N CYS A 15 6.38 9.71 -23.39
CA CYS A 15 7.78 9.88 -23.01
C CYS A 15 7.92 10.88 -21.85
N LEU A 16 7.22 12.01 -21.91
CA LEU A 16 7.24 13.01 -20.84
C LEU A 16 6.67 12.45 -19.53
N ALA A 17 5.58 11.68 -19.59
CA ALA A 17 5.01 11.00 -18.41
C ALA A 17 5.97 9.97 -17.81
N LYS A 18 6.70 9.21 -18.65
CA LYS A 18 7.72 8.26 -18.19
C LYS A 18 8.94 8.95 -17.57
N VAL A 19 9.42 10.04 -18.19
CA VAL A 19 10.58 10.81 -17.68
C VAL A 19 10.24 11.54 -16.38
N LYS A 20 9.02 12.08 -16.27
CA LYS A 20 8.58 12.79 -15.06
C LYS A 20 8.52 11.87 -13.84
N GLY A 21 8.40 10.56 -14.07
CA GLY A 21 8.33 9.52 -13.04
C GLY A 21 7.11 9.70 -12.14
N TYR A 22 6.75 8.64 -11.42
CA TYR A 22 5.82 8.80 -10.31
C TYR A 22 6.56 9.51 -9.17
N ARG A 23 6.32 10.82 -8.98
CA ARG A 23 6.78 11.50 -7.76
C ARG A 23 6.01 10.95 -6.58
N SER A 24 6.69 10.17 -5.74
CA SER A 24 6.17 9.82 -4.42
C SER A 24 5.84 11.12 -3.69
N LEU A 25 4.58 11.29 -3.29
CA LEU A 25 4.19 12.36 -2.38
C LEU A 25 5.08 12.24 -1.14
N SER A 26 5.89 13.27 -0.87
CA SER A 26 6.72 13.33 0.34
C SER A 26 5.80 13.65 1.51
N THR A 27 5.11 12.63 2.03
CA THR A 27 4.46 12.74 3.34
C THR A 27 5.57 12.86 4.39
N SER A 28 5.56 13.93 5.19
CA SER A 28 6.57 14.13 6.22
C SER A 28 6.54 12.96 7.21
N GLN A 29 7.71 12.35 7.45
CA GLN A 29 7.96 11.33 8.48
C GLN A 29 7.13 10.04 8.37
N THR A 30 7.16 9.38 7.21
CA THR A 30 6.73 7.97 7.11
C THR A 30 7.85 7.05 7.57
N PHE A 31 7.61 6.24 8.61
CA PHE A 31 8.54 5.22 9.10
C PHE A 31 8.52 3.95 8.25
N TYR A 32 7.39 3.67 7.62
CA TYR A 32 7.17 2.45 6.83
C TYR A 32 7.00 2.78 5.35
N ASP A 33 7.39 1.86 4.49
CA ASP A 33 7.17 1.95 3.05
C ASP A 33 5.73 1.55 2.69
N ALA A 34 5.18 0.54 3.36
CA ALA A 34 3.80 0.13 3.17
C ALA A 34 3.15 -0.44 4.45
N TYR A 35 1.89 -0.07 4.68
CA TYR A 35 1.00 -0.77 5.60
C TYR A 35 0.22 -1.84 4.83
N ILE A 36 0.17 -3.06 5.37
CA ILE A 36 -0.58 -4.16 4.76
C ILE A 36 -1.88 -4.39 5.54
N SER A 37 -3.00 -4.21 4.85
CA SER A 37 -4.34 -4.42 5.38
C SER A 37 -4.91 -5.73 4.82
N TYR A 38 -5.13 -6.71 5.68
CA TYR A 38 -5.58 -8.06 5.33
C TYR A 38 -6.55 -8.61 6.39
N ASP A 39 -7.10 -9.79 6.15
CA ASP A 39 -7.99 -10.45 7.12
C ASP A 39 -7.19 -11.26 8.14
N THR A 40 -6.91 -10.68 9.31
CA THR A 40 -6.20 -11.36 10.41
C THR A 40 -6.95 -12.57 10.96
N LYS A 41 -8.25 -12.72 10.66
CA LYS A 41 -9.04 -13.88 11.08
C LYS A 41 -8.93 -15.06 10.12
N ASP A 42 -8.46 -14.83 8.89
CA ASP A 42 -8.28 -15.89 7.91
C ASP A 42 -6.83 -16.41 7.99
N ALA A 43 -6.64 -17.51 8.71
CA ALA A 43 -5.32 -18.10 8.93
C ALA A 43 -4.56 -18.38 7.63
N SER A 44 -5.26 -18.70 6.53
CA SER A 44 -4.60 -18.94 5.23
C SER A 44 -4.04 -17.65 4.63
N VAL A 45 -4.74 -16.53 4.82
CA VAL A 45 -4.29 -15.21 4.37
C VAL A 45 -3.15 -14.73 5.26
N THR A 46 -3.29 -14.85 6.58
CA THR A 46 -2.23 -14.50 7.53
C THR A 46 -0.95 -15.27 7.23
N ASP A 47 -1.03 -16.59 7.05
CA ASP A 47 0.12 -17.43 6.72
C ASP A 47 0.83 -16.96 5.45
N TRP A 48 0.07 -16.69 4.38
CA TRP A 48 0.62 -16.17 3.14
C TRP A 48 1.23 -14.77 3.29
N VAL A 49 0.61 -13.88 4.06
CA VAL A 49 1.14 -12.52 4.28
C VAL A 49 2.47 -12.56 5.03
N ILE A 50 2.58 -13.41 6.05
CA ILE A 50 3.78 -13.48 6.90
C ILE A 50 4.90 -14.29 6.27
N ASN A 51 4.59 -15.43 5.64
CA ASN A 51 5.61 -16.35 5.14
C ASN A 51 6.03 -16.06 3.70
N GLU A 52 5.13 -15.51 2.87
CA GLU A 52 5.42 -15.23 1.47
C GLU A 52 5.63 -13.72 1.26
N LEU A 53 4.58 -12.92 1.44
CA LEU A 53 4.61 -11.49 1.09
C LEU A 53 5.67 -10.73 1.88
N ARG A 54 5.70 -10.90 3.20
CA ARG A 54 6.67 -10.25 4.07
C ARG A 54 8.09 -10.73 3.75
N PHE A 55 8.32 -12.03 3.61
CA PHE A 55 9.63 -12.59 3.28
C PHE A 55 10.18 -12.00 1.97
N HIS A 56 9.37 -11.97 0.91
CA HIS A 56 9.77 -11.44 -0.38
C HIS A 56 9.94 -9.91 -0.43
N LEU A 57 9.41 -9.16 0.54
CA LEU A 57 9.50 -7.69 0.55
C LEU A 57 10.49 -7.15 1.58
N GLU A 58 10.61 -7.80 2.75
CA GLU A 58 11.55 -7.41 3.81
C GLU A 58 12.91 -8.08 3.65
N GLU A 59 12.96 -9.34 3.18
CA GLU A 59 14.18 -10.19 3.22
C GLU A 59 14.78 -10.47 1.83
N SER A 60 14.17 -9.97 0.74
CA SER A 60 14.72 -10.14 -0.62
C SER A 60 15.99 -9.30 -0.84
N GLU A 61 17.01 -9.90 -1.46
CA GLU A 61 18.35 -9.28 -1.64
C GLU A 61 18.33 -7.96 -2.42
N ASP A 62 17.30 -7.70 -3.23
CA ASP A 62 17.21 -6.51 -4.09
C ASP A 62 16.63 -5.27 -3.38
N LYS A 63 15.75 -5.44 -2.39
CA LYS A 63 15.03 -4.32 -1.72
C LYS A 63 14.64 -4.65 -0.28
N ASN A 64 15.11 -3.84 0.65
CA ASN A 64 14.68 -3.85 2.05
C ASN A 64 13.48 -2.90 2.21
N VAL A 65 12.26 -3.39 1.99
CA VAL A 65 11.02 -2.62 2.18
C VAL A 65 10.58 -2.76 3.63
N LEU A 66 10.34 -1.64 4.34
CA LEU A 66 9.81 -1.69 5.71
C LEU A 66 8.29 -1.79 5.69
N LEU A 67 7.76 -2.91 6.18
CA LEU A 67 6.32 -3.13 6.24
C LEU A 67 5.76 -2.85 7.64
N CYS A 68 4.54 -2.32 7.68
CA CYS A 68 3.73 -2.24 8.89
C CYS A 68 2.62 -3.29 8.83
N LEU A 69 2.56 -4.14 9.84
CA LEU A 69 1.63 -5.27 9.98
C LEU A 69 0.80 -5.14 11.27
N GLU A 70 -0.50 -5.39 11.17
CA GLU A 70 -1.45 -5.32 12.29
C GLU A 70 -1.04 -6.20 13.49
N GLU A 71 -0.60 -7.44 13.24
CA GLU A 71 -0.28 -8.38 14.33
C GLU A 71 1.09 -8.16 14.99
N ARG A 72 1.99 -7.39 14.36
CA ARG A 72 3.37 -7.18 14.83
C ARG A 72 3.60 -5.78 15.39
N ASP A 73 3.12 -4.77 14.68
CA ASP A 73 3.55 -3.38 14.86
C ASP A 73 2.50 -2.51 15.58
N TRP A 74 1.33 -3.08 15.92
CA TRP A 74 0.31 -2.35 16.69
C TRP A 74 0.66 -2.31 18.17
N ASP A 75 0.65 -1.09 18.73
CA ASP A 75 0.93 -0.88 20.14
C ASP A 75 -0.20 -1.45 21.01
N PRO A 76 0.12 -2.34 21.96
CA PRO A 76 -0.86 -2.85 22.90
C PRO A 76 -1.32 -1.74 23.85
N GLY A 77 -2.64 -1.61 24.02
CA GLY A 77 -3.25 -0.60 24.91
C GLY A 77 -3.78 0.64 24.18
N LEU A 78 -3.49 0.82 22.90
CA LEU A 78 -4.18 1.79 22.04
C LEU A 78 -5.46 1.19 21.45
N ALA A 79 -6.41 2.06 21.07
CA ALA A 79 -7.60 1.61 20.38
C ALA A 79 -7.24 1.13 18.97
N VAL A 80 -7.95 0.11 18.48
CA VAL A 80 -7.75 -0.48 17.14
C VAL A 80 -7.81 0.57 16.03
N ILE A 81 -8.72 1.55 16.15
CA ILE A 81 -8.84 2.64 15.18
C ILE A 81 -7.63 3.58 15.21
N ASP A 82 -7.09 3.86 16.40
CA ASP A 82 -5.91 4.74 16.53
C ASP A 82 -4.68 4.06 15.92
N ASN A 83 -4.47 2.78 16.22
CA ASN A 83 -3.41 1.97 15.62
C ASN A 83 -3.54 1.90 14.09
N LEU A 84 -4.75 1.69 13.57
CA LEU A 84 -5.03 1.69 12.14
C LEU A 84 -4.70 3.04 11.49
N MET A 85 -5.18 4.15 12.08
CA MET A 85 -4.91 5.50 11.61
C MET A 85 -3.42 5.81 11.59
N GLN A 86 -2.72 5.45 12.67
CA GLN A 86 -1.28 5.63 12.78
C GLN A 86 -0.53 4.82 11.74
N SER A 87 -0.86 3.53 11.58
CA SER A 87 -0.25 2.64 10.58
C SER A 87 -0.41 3.18 9.17
N ILE A 88 -1.62 3.66 8.82
CA ILE A 88 -1.89 4.28 7.52
C ILE A 88 -1.05 5.56 7.39
N ASN A 89 -1.08 6.48 8.36
CA ASN A 89 -0.39 7.77 8.25
C ASN A 89 1.14 7.65 8.22
N GLN A 90 1.70 6.70 8.95
CA GLN A 90 3.14 6.46 9.05
C GLN A 90 3.70 5.62 7.89
N SER A 91 2.85 5.11 7.00
CA SER A 91 3.27 4.33 5.83
C SER A 91 3.23 5.15 4.55
N LYS A 92 4.15 4.99 3.61
CA LYS A 92 4.07 5.70 2.30
C LYS A 92 2.91 5.20 1.44
N LYS A 93 2.60 3.92 1.55
CA LYS A 93 1.54 3.23 0.82
C LYS A 93 0.67 2.39 1.75
N THR A 94 -0.56 2.14 1.32
CA THR A 94 -1.45 1.16 1.96
C THR A 94 -1.80 0.11 0.93
N ILE A 95 -1.52 -1.15 1.23
CA ILE A 95 -1.76 -2.31 0.37
C ILE A 95 -2.89 -3.13 0.97
N PHE A 96 -3.92 -3.43 0.18
CA PHE A 96 -5.05 -4.25 0.61
C PHE A 96 -4.92 -5.66 0.01
N VAL A 97 -4.83 -6.68 0.87
CA VAL A 97 -4.86 -8.09 0.45
C VAL A 97 -6.32 -8.55 0.46
N LEU A 98 -6.92 -8.60 -0.73
CA LEU A 98 -8.35 -8.79 -0.87
C LEU A 98 -8.72 -10.27 -0.98
N THR A 99 -9.67 -10.69 -0.15
CA THR A 99 -10.42 -11.94 -0.32
C THR A 99 -11.92 -11.66 -0.41
N LYS A 100 -12.70 -12.64 -0.90
CA LYS A 100 -14.17 -12.51 -0.99
C LYS A 100 -14.82 -12.21 0.37
N LYS A 101 -14.25 -12.73 1.46
CA LYS A 101 -14.72 -12.49 2.82
C LYS A 101 -14.26 -11.12 3.32
N TYR A 102 -12.98 -10.80 3.13
CA TYR A 102 -12.40 -9.56 3.60
C TYR A 102 -13.05 -8.30 3.00
N ALA A 103 -13.38 -8.34 1.71
CA ALA A 103 -14.04 -7.22 1.03
C ALA A 103 -15.42 -6.86 1.63
N LYS A 104 -16.07 -7.80 2.33
CA LYS A 104 -17.35 -7.55 3.03
C LYS A 104 -17.16 -7.11 4.48
N ASN A 105 -15.95 -7.23 5.02
CA ASN A 105 -15.65 -6.94 6.41
C ASN A 105 -15.69 -5.43 6.69
N TRP A 106 -16.08 -5.06 7.90
CA TRP A 106 -16.13 -3.66 8.31
C TRP A 106 -14.72 -3.06 8.44
N ASN A 107 -13.75 -3.84 8.92
CA ASN A 107 -12.34 -3.42 9.02
C ASN A 107 -11.81 -2.92 7.68
N PHE A 108 -12.05 -3.67 6.60
CA PHE A 108 -11.65 -3.28 5.25
C PHE A 108 -12.26 -1.94 4.84
N LYS A 109 -13.58 -1.78 5.02
CA LYS A 109 -14.27 -0.52 4.66
C LYS A 109 -13.66 0.66 5.40
N THR A 110 -13.46 0.53 6.71
CA THR A 110 -12.87 1.58 7.54
C THR A 110 -11.46 1.92 7.09
N ALA A 111 -10.58 0.92 6.96
CA ALA A 111 -9.21 1.12 6.49
C ALA A 111 -9.16 1.77 5.10
N PHE A 112 -10.05 1.35 4.18
CA PHE A 112 -10.16 1.92 2.84
C PHE A 112 -10.59 3.39 2.86
N TYR A 113 -11.63 3.74 3.63
CA TYR A 113 -12.07 5.13 3.75
C TYR A 113 -11.00 6.03 4.37
N LEU A 114 -10.31 5.56 5.41
CA LEU A 114 -9.23 6.30 6.05
C LEU A 114 -8.04 6.51 5.11
N ALA A 115 -7.64 5.47 4.37
CA ALA A 115 -6.58 5.58 3.37
C ALA A 115 -6.97 6.53 2.24
N LEU A 116 -8.24 6.52 1.81
CA LEU A 116 -8.74 7.45 0.80
C LEU A 116 -8.74 8.90 1.29
N GLN A 117 -9.15 9.14 2.53
CA GLN A 117 -9.15 10.48 3.14
C GLN A 117 -7.75 11.09 3.17
N ARG A 118 -6.71 10.28 3.39
CA ARG A 118 -5.31 10.76 3.36
C ARG A 118 -4.85 11.21 1.96
N LEU A 119 -5.48 10.73 0.90
CA LEU A 119 -5.13 11.08 -0.49
C LEU A 119 -5.81 12.37 -0.97
N MET A 120 -6.85 12.83 -0.28
CA MET A 120 -7.55 14.10 -0.55
C MET A 120 -6.82 15.26 0.11
#